data_AF-A0A6I3HGZ8-F1
#
_entry.id   AF-A0A6I3HGZ8-F1
#
_cell.length_a   1.000
_cell.length_b   1.000
_cell.length_c   1.000
_cell.angle_alpha   90.00
_cell.angle_beta   90.00
_cell.angle_gamma   90.00
#
_symmetry.space_group_name_H-M   'P 1'
#
loop_
_entity.id
_entity.type
_entity.pdbx_description
1 polymer ?
#
loop_
_entity_poly.entity_id
_entity_poly.type
_entity_poly.pdbx_seq_one_letter_code
_entity_poly.pdbx_strand_id
1 'polypeptide(L)'
;VSAQEAADLGITTVEAPTIGDFLVNLPGVATREVTAENGETRREPITQVRFGQLSLVSNLMHTVASPAVAYLLITVGLALLLFELFTAGVGVAGVVGAGAFILAGYGMWVLPTNWWAFVLLAVSMFAFAVDVQTGVPRVWTGIGIVLFVVFSFTVFDGMSLSWITLLVAILGIVLTFLAGMPSMVRTRFSTPTIGREWMIGEMGRAVTGINPDGVVQIREALWRASTNRSTPIEELDRVRVVSIDGLVLEVEPEVGAAKDYRDRSPRSDAKGDKGSAEVTDPESGSVQDPD
;
A
#
# COMPACT_ATOMS: atom_id res chain seq x y z
N VAL A 1 -33.99 4.57 25.31
CA VAL A 1 -35.24 4.69 26.08
C VAL A 1 -34.91 4.43 27.54
N SER A 2 -35.16 5.39 28.41
CA SER A 2 -35.03 5.18 29.86
C SER A 2 -36.17 4.29 30.39
N ALA A 3 -36.04 3.67 31.57
CA ALA A 3 -37.09 2.80 32.11
C ALA A 3 -38.41 3.56 32.35
N GLN A 4 -38.31 4.82 32.76
CA GLN A 4 -39.41 5.77 32.89
C GLN A 4 -40.13 5.97 31.54
N GLU A 5 -39.36 6.25 30.49
CA GLU A 5 -39.88 6.52 29.14
C GLU A 5 -40.52 5.28 28.51
N ALA A 6 -40.07 4.08 28.85
CA ALA A 6 -40.69 2.83 28.43
C ALA A 6 -42.04 2.57 29.14
N ALA A 7 -42.16 2.97 30.42
CA ALA A 7 -43.41 2.91 31.17
C ALA A 7 -44.43 3.93 30.64
N ASP A 8 -43.99 5.16 30.35
CA ASP A 8 -44.83 6.23 29.79
C ASP A 8 -45.38 5.87 28.40
N LEU A 9 -44.59 5.14 27.60
CA LEU A 9 -45.00 4.63 26.29
C LEU A 9 -45.91 3.38 26.38
N GLY A 10 -46.22 2.90 27.58
CA GLY A 10 -47.02 1.69 27.81
C GLY A 10 -46.35 0.40 27.34
N ILE A 11 -45.03 0.44 27.12
CA ILE A 11 -44.23 -0.71 26.67
C ILE A 11 -43.97 -1.65 27.85
N THR A 12 -43.84 -1.11 29.07
CA THR A 12 -43.70 -1.90 30.30
C THR A 12 -44.69 -1.44 31.36
N THR A 13 -45.16 -2.38 32.18
CA THR A 13 -46.07 -2.12 33.33
C THR A 13 -45.32 -1.81 34.63
N VAL A 14 -43.98 -1.83 34.62
CA VAL A 14 -43.14 -1.68 35.81
C VAL A 14 -41.98 -0.71 35.49
N GLU A 15 -41.72 0.23 36.39
CA GLU A 15 -40.68 1.28 36.26
C GLU A 15 -39.23 0.75 36.37
N ALA A 16 -39.03 -0.48 36.84
CA ALA A 16 -37.72 -1.14 36.85
C ALA A 16 -37.89 -2.66 37.06
N PRO A 17 -38.33 -3.42 36.03
CA PRO A 17 -38.56 -4.84 36.19
C PRO A 17 -37.24 -5.56 36.51
N THR A 18 -37.22 -6.32 37.59
CA THR A 18 -36.13 -7.26 37.83
C THR A 18 -36.25 -8.43 36.85
N ILE A 19 -35.17 -9.20 36.67
CA ILE A 19 -35.22 -10.44 35.88
C ILE A 19 -36.31 -11.38 36.43
N GLY A 20 -36.52 -11.40 37.75
CA GLY A 20 -37.60 -12.14 38.39
C GLY A 20 -38.99 -11.69 37.93
N ASP A 21 -39.23 -10.37 37.90
CA ASP A 21 -40.51 -9.80 37.45
C ASP A 21 -40.79 -10.12 35.98
N PHE A 22 -39.76 -10.10 35.13
CA PHE A 22 -39.90 -10.51 33.73
C PHE A 22 -40.28 -12.00 33.61
N LEU A 23 -39.61 -12.87 34.36
CA LEU A 23 -39.83 -14.32 34.31
C LEU A 23 -41.24 -14.71 34.78
N VAL A 24 -41.73 -14.08 35.84
CA VAL A 24 -43.07 -14.35 36.41
C VAL A 24 -44.20 -13.93 35.46
N ASN A 25 -43.94 -12.94 34.59
CA ASN A 25 -44.92 -12.42 33.63
C ASN A 25 -44.83 -13.09 32.24
N LEU A 26 -43.87 -14.00 32.01
CA LEU A 26 -43.75 -14.70 30.74
C LEU A 26 -44.89 -15.72 30.53
N PRO A 27 -45.53 -15.75 29.35
CA PRO A 27 -46.54 -16.75 29.03
C PRO A 27 -45.99 -18.18 29.15
N GLY A 28 -46.64 -19.02 29.96
CA GLY A 28 -46.26 -20.43 30.14
C GLY A 28 -45.25 -20.71 31.25
N VAL A 29 -44.78 -19.70 31.99
CA VAL A 29 -43.97 -19.91 33.20
C VAL A 29 -44.88 -20.22 34.38
N ALA A 30 -44.69 -21.38 35.02
CA ALA A 30 -45.46 -21.76 36.20
C ALA A 30 -44.95 -20.98 37.43
N THR A 31 -45.84 -20.25 38.09
CA THR A 31 -45.52 -19.41 39.25
C THR A 31 -46.29 -19.88 40.49
N ARG A 32 -45.72 -19.70 41.67
CA ARG A 32 -46.38 -19.91 42.96
C ARG A 32 -46.44 -18.59 43.72
N GLU A 33 -47.56 -18.33 44.39
CA GLU A 33 -47.64 -17.23 45.37
C GLU A 33 -47.06 -17.68 46.72
N VAL A 34 -46.14 -16.89 47.23
CA VAL A 34 -45.47 -17.06 48.52
C VAL A 34 -45.74 -15.80 49.34
N THR A 35 -46.38 -15.96 50.49
CA THR A 35 -46.55 -14.87 51.45
C THR A 35 -45.32 -14.81 52.33
N ALA A 36 -44.57 -13.70 52.26
CA ALA A 36 -43.43 -13.45 53.12
C ALA A 36 -43.87 -13.22 54.58
N GLU A 37 -42.95 -13.35 55.53
CA GLU A 37 -43.24 -13.18 56.97
C GLU A 37 -43.78 -11.80 57.34
N ASN A 38 -43.53 -10.78 56.50
CA ASN A 38 -44.09 -9.43 56.61
C ASN A 38 -45.53 -9.30 56.09
N GLY A 39 -46.14 -10.39 55.60
CA GLY A 39 -47.49 -10.41 55.02
C GLY A 39 -47.56 -10.04 53.54
N GLU A 40 -46.43 -9.72 52.89
CA GLU A 40 -46.41 -9.41 51.45
C GLU A 40 -46.51 -10.69 50.60
N THR A 41 -47.46 -10.74 49.66
CA THR A 41 -47.56 -11.82 48.68
C THR A 41 -46.66 -11.54 47.49
N ARG A 42 -45.73 -12.46 47.19
CA ARG A 42 -44.84 -12.41 46.02
C ARG A 42 -45.05 -13.64 45.14
N ARG A 43 -44.95 -13.48 43.82
CA ARG A 43 -44.97 -14.59 42.86
C ARG A 43 -43.55 -15.05 42.58
N GLU A 44 -43.28 -16.35 42.75
CA GLU A 44 -41.99 -16.97 42.48
C GLU A 44 -42.12 -18.01 41.36
N PRO A 45 -41.18 -18.07 40.40
CA PRO A 45 -41.18 -19.08 39.35
C PRO A 45 -40.83 -20.47 39.91
N ILE A 46 -41.68 -21.45 39.64
CA ILE A 46 -41.49 -22.86 40.03
C ILE A 46 -40.50 -23.54 39.05
N THR A 47 -40.48 -23.09 37.80
CA THR A 47 -39.62 -23.61 36.74
C THR A 47 -38.17 -23.16 36.95
N GLN A 48 -37.22 -24.11 36.97
CA GLN A 48 -35.80 -23.77 36.96
C GLN A 48 -35.43 -23.03 35.68
N VAL A 49 -35.06 -21.76 35.82
CA VAL A 49 -34.64 -20.91 34.69
C VAL A 49 -33.25 -21.34 34.27
N ARG A 50 -33.10 -21.73 33.00
CA ARG A 50 -31.79 -21.96 32.37
C ARG A 50 -31.54 -20.87 31.34
N PHE A 51 -30.45 -20.13 31.50
CA PHE A 51 -30.00 -19.17 30.51
C PHE A 51 -29.33 -19.93 29.36
N GLY A 52 -29.98 -19.96 28.20
CA GLY A 52 -29.39 -20.44 26.97
C GLY A 52 -28.52 -19.34 26.35
N GLN A 53 -27.30 -19.67 25.95
CA GLN A 53 -26.50 -18.78 25.12
C GLN A 53 -26.89 -18.95 23.65
N LEU A 54 -26.71 -17.89 22.87
CA LEU A 54 -26.85 -17.97 21.41
C LEU A 54 -25.85 -19.00 20.86
N SER A 55 -26.27 -19.74 19.83
CA SER A 55 -25.34 -20.57 19.06
C SER A 55 -24.23 -19.70 18.47
N LEU A 56 -23.09 -20.29 18.09
CA LEU A 56 -21.94 -19.55 17.55
C LEU A 56 -22.32 -18.65 16.36
N VAL A 57 -23.13 -19.20 15.43
CA VAL A 57 -23.60 -18.48 14.24
C VAL A 57 -24.58 -17.38 14.63
N SER A 58 -25.53 -17.66 15.53
CA SER A 58 -26.48 -16.65 16.00
C SER A 58 -25.78 -15.50 16.73
N ASN A 59 -24.74 -15.80 17.51
CA ASN A 59 -23.95 -14.78 18.20
C ASN A 59 -23.14 -13.93 17.22
N LEU A 60 -22.56 -14.54 16.19
CA LEU A 60 -21.88 -13.81 15.11
C LEU A 60 -22.85 -12.88 14.38
N MET A 61 -24.02 -13.37 13.95
CA MET A 61 -25.03 -12.55 13.28
C MET A 61 -25.52 -11.42 14.18
N HIS A 62 -25.73 -11.69 15.47
CA HIS A 62 -26.11 -10.67 16.45
C HIS A 62 -25.03 -9.58 16.60
N THR A 63 -23.76 -9.98 16.62
CA THR A 63 -22.62 -9.05 16.69
C THR A 63 -22.54 -8.17 15.45
N VAL A 64 -22.72 -8.77 14.27
CA VAL A 64 -22.70 -8.08 12.98
C VAL A 64 -23.88 -7.11 12.83
N ALA A 65 -25.02 -7.40 13.47
CA ALA A 65 -26.17 -6.51 13.57
C ALA A 65 -26.00 -5.35 14.57
N SER A 66 -24.77 -5.06 15.01
CA SER A 66 -24.43 -3.81 15.71
C SER A 66 -24.07 -2.71 14.69
N PRO A 67 -24.60 -1.47 14.83
CA PRO A 67 -24.30 -0.38 13.90
C PRO A 67 -22.80 -0.12 13.71
N ALA A 68 -22.04 -0.13 14.80
CA ALA A 68 -20.60 0.09 14.74
C ALA A 68 -19.87 -1.04 14.00
N VAL A 69 -20.26 -2.29 14.24
CA VAL A 69 -19.64 -3.47 13.61
C VAL A 69 -19.99 -3.52 12.12
N ALA A 70 -21.26 -3.37 11.76
CA ALA A 70 -21.69 -3.32 10.36
C ALA A 70 -20.97 -2.22 9.57
N TYR A 71 -20.86 -1.02 10.15
CA TYR A 71 -20.17 0.12 9.55
C TYR A 71 -18.66 -0.13 9.37
N LEU A 72 -17.98 -0.70 10.37
CA LEU A 72 -16.56 -1.02 10.23
C LEU A 72 -16.32 -2.15 9.22
N LEU A 73 -17.19 -3.18 9.21
CA LEU A 73 -17.09 -4.29 8.26
C LEU A 73 -17.32 -3.82 6.82
N ILE A 74 -18.30 -2.95 6.54
CA ILE A 74 -18.50 -2.43 5.18
C ILE A 74 -17.29 -1.61 4.72
N THR A 75 -16.75 -0.79 5.62
CA THR A 75 -15.62 0.11 5.35
C THR A 75 -14.36 -0.69 5.05
N VAL A 76 -14.00 -1.62 5.94
CA VAL A 76 -12.82 -2.49 5.77
C VAL A 76 -13.02 -3.45 4.62
N GLY A 77 -14.21 -4.03 4.46
CA GLY A 77 -14.53 -4.95 3.38
C GLY A 77 -14.30 -4.31 2.01
N LEU A 78 -14.87 -3.12 1.79
CA LEU A 78 -14.67 -2.39 0.53
C LEU A 78 -13.23 -1.91 0.33
N ALA A 79 -12.56 -1.44 1.38
CA ALA A 79 -11.16 -1.04 1.29
C ALA A 79 -10.26 -2.22 0.91
N LEU A 80 -10.49 -3.41 1.46
CA LEU A 80 -9.76 -4.64 1.13
C LEU A 80 -10.09 -5.16 -0.27
N LEU A 81 -11.35 -5.04 -0.71
CA LEU A 81 -11.73 -5.39 -2.08
C LEU A 81 -11.07 -4.47 -3.11
N LEU A 82 -11.06 -3.16 -2.86
CA LEU A 82 -10.32 -2.21 -3.71
C LEU A 82 -8.82 -2.51 -3.67
N PHE A 83 -8.27 -2.72 -2.48
CA PHE A 83 -6.88 -3.14 -2.31
C PHE A 83 -6.54 -4.35 -3.19
N GLU A 84 -7.31 -5.42 -3.09
CA GLU A 84 -7.08 -6.63 -3.87
C GLU A 84 -7.18 -6.36 -5.38
N LEU A 85 -8.11 -5.51 -5.82
CA LEU A 85 -8.26 -5.19 -7.24
C LEU A 85 -7.03 -4.50 -7.84
N PHE A 86 -6.31 -3.71 -7.05
CA PHE A 86 -5.10 -3.00 -7.49
C PHE A 86 -3.79 -3.71 -7.11
N THR A 87 -3.86 -4.78 -6.32
CA THR A 87 -2.73 -5.64 -5.97
C THR A 87 -2.78 -6.87 -6.88
N ALA A 88 -1.66 -7.33 -7.43
CA ALA A 88 -1.71 -8.43 -8.40
C ALA A 88 -2.01 -9.78 -7.72
N GLY A 89 -3.26 -10.25 -7.80
CA GLY A 89 -3.65 -11.60 -7.42
C GLY A 89 -5.09 -11.73 -6.96
N VAL A 90 -5.45 -12.97 -6.58
CA VAL A 90 -6.54 -13.23 -5.63
C VAL A 90 -5.85 -13.73 -4.37
N GLY A 91 -5.82 -12.87 -3.36
CA GLY A 91 -5.12 -13.06 -2.11
C GLY A 91 -6.06 -13.14 -0.91
N VAL A 92 -5.44 -13.18 0.26
CA VAL A 92 -6.13 -13.24 1.55
C VAL A 92 -6.97 -11.99 1.79
N ALA A 93 -6.52 -10.81 1.32
CA ALA A 93 -7.25 -9.56 1.50
C ALA A 93 -8.58 -9.57 0.76
N GLY A 94 -8.64 -10.06 -0.48
CA GLY A 94 -9.89 -10.22 -1.24
C GLY A 94 -10.89 -11.14 -0.57
N VAL A 95 -10.44 -12.30 -0.06
CA VAL A 95 -11.33 -13.26 0.63
C VAL A 95 -11.88 -12.68 1.93
N VAL A 96 -11.00 -12.08 2.75
CA VAL A 96 -11.40 -11.43 4.00
C VAL A 96 -12.31 -10.24 3.72
N GLY A 97 -12.01 -9.45 2.68
CA GLY A 97 -12.80 -8.30 2.25
C GLY A 97 -14.20 -8.69 1.78
N ALA A 98 -14.31 -9.74 0.95
CA ALA A 98 -15.59 -10.28 0.50
C ALA A 98 -16.41 -10.83 1.67
N GLY A 99 -15.80 -11.57 2.59
CA GLY A 99 -16.47 -12.06 3.80
C GLY A 99 -16.98 -10.93 4.68
N ALA A 100 -16.15 -9.91 4.94
CA ALA A 100 -16.54 -8.73 5.69
C ALA A 100 -17.67 -7.95 5.00
N PHE A 101 -17.62 -7.79 3.68
CA PHE A 101 -18.66 -7.13 2.88
C PHE A 101 -20.00 -7.86 2.97
N ILE A 102 -20.00 -9.19 2.85
CA ILE A 102 -21.22 -10.01 2.97
C ILE A 102 -21.83 -9.91 4.37
N LEU A 103 -21.00 -10.04 5.42
CA LEU A 103 -21.47 -9.87 6.80
C LEU A 103 -22.02 -8.46 7.02
N ALA A 104 -21.31 -7.42 6.57
CA ALA A 104 -21.78 -6.05 6.66
C ALA A 104 -23.13 -5.87 5.96
N GLY A 105 -23.34 -6.48 4.80
CA GLY A 105 -24.61 -6.48 4.08
C GLY A 105 -25.76 -7.02 4.93
N TYR A 106 -25.54 -8.12 5.66
CA TYR A 106 -26.52 -8.62 6.63
C TYR A 106 -26.82 -7.61 7.74
N GLY A 107 -25.78 -7.03 8.35
CA GLY A 107 -25.95 -6.03 9.40
C GLY A 107 -26.74 -4.80 8.91
N MET A 108 -26.39 -4.29 7.73
CA MET A 108 -27.06 -3.14 7.10
C MET A 108 -28.50 -3.45 6.70
N TRP A 109 -28.81 -4.70 6.34
CA TRP A 109 -30.17 -5.13 6.03
C TRP A 109 -31.08 -5.16 7.27
N VAL A 110 -30.54 -5.57 8.42
CA VAL A 110 -31.28 -5.66 9.68
C VAL A 110 -31.44 -4.29 10.35
N LEU A 111 -30.46 -3.40 10.17
CA LEU A 111 -30.43 -2.07 10.77
C LEU A 111 -31.26 -1.05 9.97
N PRO A 112 -31.79 0.01 10.61
CA PRO A 112 -32.46 1.12 9.92
C PRO A 112 -31.43 1.93 9.12
N THR A 113 -31.20 1.50 7.88
CA THR A 113 -30.14 1.99 7.01
C THR A 113 -30.71 2.93 5.93
N ASN A 114 -30.07 4.08 5.77
CA ASN A 114 -30.35 5.03 4.69
C ASN A 114 -29.71 4.54 3.38
N TRP A 115 -30.46 3.77 2.59
CA TRP A 115 -29.94 3.16 1.36
C TRP A 115 -29.37 4.14 0.33
N TRP A 116 -29.84 5.40 0.30
CA TRP A 116 -29.26 6.43 -0.57
C TRP A 116 -27.80 6.75 -0.21
N ALA A 117 -27.39 6.59 1.05
CA ALA A 117 -26.01 6.81 1.48
C ALA A 117 -25.04 5.83 0.83
N PHE A 118 -25.51 4.65 0.40
CA PHE A 118 -24.68 3.70 -0.35
C PHE A 118 -24.28 4.22 -1.73
N VAL A 119 -25.03 5.16 -2.32
CA VAL A 119 -24.61 5.87 -3.53
C VAL A 119 -23.37 6.71 -3.24
N LEU A 120 -23.35 7.43 -2.11
CA LEU A 120 -22.16 8.18 -1.68
C LEU A 120 -20.96 7.26 -1.44
N LEU A 121 -21.19 6.12 -0.78
CA LEU A 121 -20.14 5.13 -0.53
C LEU A 121 -19.58 4.56 -1.84
N ALA A 122 -20.45 4.18 -2.78
CA ALA A 122 -20.04 3.65 -4.08
C ALA A 122 -19.24 4.69 -4.88
N VAL A 123 -19.72 5.94 -4.95
CA VAL A 123 -19.00 7.03 -5.63
C VAL A 123 -17.68 7.36 -4.92
N SER A 124 -17.64 7.29 -3.58
CA SER A 124 -16.41 7.45 -2.80
C SER A 124 -15.37 6.38 -3.15
N MET A 125 -15.77 5.10 -3.13
CA MET A 125 -14.89 3.98 -3.49
C MET A 125 -14.41 4.07 -4.94
N PHE A 126 -15.29 4.47 -5.86
CA PHE A 126 -14.93 4.73 -7.25
C PHE A 126 -13.91 5.88 -7.37
N ALA A 127 -14.13 7.00 -6.66
CA ALA A 127 -13.20 8.13 -6.66
C ALA A 127 -11.81 7.73 -6.14
N PHE A 128 -11.75 6.92 -5.08
CA PHE A 128 -10.48 6.36 -4.61
C PHE A 128 -9.80 5.50 -5.68
N ALA A 129 -10.55 4.64 -6.35
CA ALA A 129 -10.01 3.76 -7.40
C ALA A 129 -9.33 4.54 -8.54
N VAL A 130 -9.84 5.71 -8.92
CA VAL A 130 -9.27 6.55 -9.98
C VAL A 130 -7.85 6.99 -9.65
N ASP A 131 -7.61 7.57 -8.48
CA ASP A 131 -6.28 8.05 -8.10
C ASP A 131 -5.32 6.89 -7.79
N VAL A 132 -5.82 5.79 -7.20
CA VAL A 132 -5.05 4.58 -6.95
C VAL A 132 -4.46 4.01 -8.25
N GLN A 133 -5.22 4.00 -9.35
CA GLN A 133 -4.72 3.54 -10.66
C GLN A 133 -3.46 4.30 -11.10
N THR A 134 -3.35 5.57 -10.73
CA THR A 134 -2.19 6.41 -11.07
C THR A 134 -1.07 6.38 -10.01
N GLY A 135 -1.27 5.68 -8.89
CA GLY A 135 -0.30 5.57 -7.80
C GLY A 135 0.01 6.88 -7.05
N VAL A 136 -0.84 7.90 -7.20
CA VAL A 136 -0.66 9.22 -6.59
C VAL A 136 -2.02 9.80 -6.17
N PRO A 137 -2.23 10.10 -4.88
CA PRO A 137 -3.42 10.79 -4.41
C PRO A 137 -3.51 12.21 -4.96
N ARG A 138 -4.69 12.59 -5.48
CA ARG A 138 -4.99 13.90 -6.05
C ARG A 138 -6.42 14.30 -5.70
N VAL A 139 -7.11 14.96 -6.65
CA VAL A 139 -8.45 15.52 -6.49
C VAL A 139 -9.48 14.43 -6.18
N TRP A 140 -9.40 13.26 -6.83
CA TRP A 140 -10.39 12.20 -6.63
C TRP A 140 -10.30 11.58 -5.23
N THR A 141 -9.11 11.49 -4.65
CA THR A 141 -8.93 11.06 -3.26
C THR A 141 -9.58 12.04 -2.30
N GLY A 142 -9.44 13.35 -2.54
CA GLY A 142 -10.12 14.38 -1.75
C GLY A 142 -11.65 14.26 -1.84
N ILE A 143 -12.18 14.10 -3.04
CA ILE A 143 -13.62 13.85 -3.28
C ILE A 143 -14.07 12.57 -2.56
N GLY A 144 -13.30 11.50 -2.67
CA GLY A 144 -13.55 10.22 -2.02
C GLY A 144 -13.65 10.35 -0.50
N ILE A 145 -12.72 11.08 0.13
CA ILE A 145 -12.73 11.36 1.57
C ILE A 145 -13.99 12.12 1.97
N VAL A 146 -14.32 13.21 1.28
CA VAL A 146 -15.50 14.01 1.60
C VAL A 146 -16.77 13.17 1.49
N LEU A 147 -16.94 12.43 0.40
CA LEU A 147 -18.12 11.57 0.20
C LEU A 147 -18.19 10.45 1.25
N PHE A 148 -17.05 9.85 1.63
CA PHE A 148 -16.98 8.83 2.69
C PHE A 148 -17.38 9.40 4.04
N VAL A 149 -16.92 10.62 4.37
CA VAL A 149 -17.28 11.30 5.61
C VAL A 149 -18.78 11.58 5.64
N VAL A 150 -19.35 12.12 4.57
CA VAL A 150 -20.81 12.33 4.49
C VAL A 150 -21.57 11.02 4.64
N PHE A 151 -21.17 9.96 3.93
CA PHE A 151 -21.72 8.61 4.10
C PHE A 151 -21.70 8.15 5.57
N SER A 152 -20.57 8.34 6.25
CA SER A 152 -20.38 7.88 7.63
C SER A 152 -21.35 8.51 8.62
N PHE A 153 -21.74 9.76 8.39
CA PHE A 153 -22.72 10.46 9.22
C PHE A 153 -24.17 10.19 8.80
N THR A 154 -24.42 9.71 7.58
CA THR A 154 -25.79 9.56 7.05
C THR A 154 -26.22 8.12 6.87
N VAL A 155 -25.35 7.13 7.05
CA VAL A 155 -25.63 5.71 6.75
C VAL A 155 -26.79 5.12 7.56
N PHE A 156 -26.98 5.53 8.81
CA PHE A 156 -28.06 5.03 9.67
C PHE A 156 -29.11 6.10 9.93
N ASP A 157 -30.38 5.67 9.99
CA ASP A 157 -31.52 6.50 10.37
C ASP A 157 -31.85 6.31 11.86
N GLY A 158 -31.96 7.41 12.59
CA GLY A 158 -32.28 7.39 14.04
C GLY A 158 -31.21 6.76 14.96
N MET A 159 -30.05 6.35 14.44
CA MET A 159 -28.95 5.77 15.24
C MET A 159 -27.64 6.53 15.04
N SER A 160 -26.96 6.84 16.14
CA SER A 160 -25.65 7.48 16.12
C SER A 160 -24.52 6.47 16.32
N LEU A 161 -23.45 6.61 15.54
CA LEU A 161 -22.20 5.91 15.78
C LEU A 161 -21.38 6.60 16.89
N SER A 162 -20.61 5.81 17.65
CA SER A 162 -19.63 6.38 18.59
C SER A 162 -18.58 7.19 17.84
N TRP A 163 -18.16 8.32 18.43
CA TRP A 163 -17.12 9.18 17.86
C TRP A 163 -15.80 8.41 17.63
N ILE A 164 -15.48 7.42 18.47
CA ILE A 164 -14.31 6.56 18.30
C ILE A 164 -14.45 5.71 17.05
N THR A 165 -15.62 5.12 16.83
CA THR A 165 -15.91 4.29 15.64
C THR A 165 -15.77 5.12 14.36
N LEU A 166 -16.35 6.32 14.34
CA LEU A 166 -16.23 7.26 13.23
C LEU A 166 -14.77 7.65 12.98
N LEU A 167 -14.05 8.04 14.04
CA LEU A 167 -12.66 8.45 13.95
C LEU A 167 -11.78 7.34 13.40
N VAL A 168 -11.90 6.12 13.94
CA VAL A 168 -11.09 4.97 13.51
C VAL A 168 -11.35 4.64 12.04
N ALA A 169 -12.61 4.63 11.60
CA ALA A 169 -12.97 4.33 10.22
C ALA A 169 -12.49 5.41 9.24
N ILE A 170 -12.77 6.68 9.55
CA ILE A 170 -12.40 7.81 8.69
C ILE A 170 -10.88 7.92 8.61
N LEU A 171 -10.18 7.90 9.75
CA LEU A 171 -8.73 7.95 9.77
C LEU A 171 -8.12 6.74 9.07
N GLY A 172 -8.68 5.54 9.27
CA GLY A 172 -8.28 4.33 8.57
C GLY A 172 -8.36 4.48 7.06
N ILE A 173 -9.51 4.91 6.53
CA ILE A 173 -9.72 5.15 5.09
C ILE A 173 -8.75 6.22 4.56
N VAL A 174 -8.61 7.33 5.27
CA VAL A 174 -7.69 8.41 4.89
C VAL A 174 -6.26 7.89 4.79
N LEU A 175 -5.77 7.16 5.79
CA LEU A 175 -4.43 6.59 5.78
C LEU A 175 -4.25 5.54 4.69
N THR A 176 -5.24 4.66 4.50
CA THR A 176 -5.23 3.62 3.46
C THR A 176 -5.08 4.24 2.07
N PHE A 177 -5.86 5.27 1.73
CA PHE A 177 -5.86 5.82 0.37
C PHE A 177 -4.86 6.95 0.13
N LEU A 178 -4.43 7.69 1.16
CA LEU A 178 -3.37 8.69 1.02
C LEU A 178 -1.95 8.08 1.02
N ALA A 179 -1.73 7.04 1.81
CA ALA A 179 -0.38 6.48 2.00
C ALA A 179 -0.30 5.00 1.62
N GLY A 180 -1.22 4.17 2.11
CA GLY A 180 -1.19 2.72 1.93
C GLY A 180 -1.19 2.29 0.46
N MET A 181 -2.27 2.57 -0.25
CA MET A 181 -2.48 2.17 -1.64
C MET A 181 -1.44 2.74 -2.61
N PRO A 182 -1.09 4.05 -2.56
CA PRO A 182 -0.04 4.59 -3.43
C PRO A 182 1.32 3.94 -3.24
N SER A 183 1.71 3.65 -1.99
CA SER A 183 2.99 3.00 -1.71
C SER A 183 3.07 1.60 -2.31
N MET A 184 1.98 0.84 -2.24
CA MET A 184 1.87 -0.49 -2.82
C MET A 184 1.92 -0.49 -4.35
N VAL A 185 1.22 0.44 -4.99
CA VAL A 185 1.23 0.55 -6.45
C VAL A 185 2.64 0.92 -6.94
N ARG A 186 3.34 1.82 -6.24
CA ARG A 186 4.70 2.23 -6.60
C ARG A 186 5.72 1.10 -6.47
N THR A 187 5.69 0.31 -5.40
CA THR A 187 6.63 -0.82 -5.21
C THR A 187 6.42 -1.93 -6.24
N ARG A 188 5.20 -2.08 -6.78
CA ARG A 188 4.95 -3.03 -7.87
C ARG A 188 5.61 -2.64 -9.18
N PHE A 189 5.63 -1.35 -9.51
CA PHE A 189 6.19 -0.85 -10.77
C PHE A 189 7.63 -0.36 -10.65
N SER A 190 8.22 -0.35 -9.46
CA SER A 190 9.67 -0.18 -9.33
C SER A 190 10.37 -1.37 -9.97
N THR A 191 11.27 -1.11 -10.91
CA THR A 191 12.10 -2.17 -11.48
C THR A 191 12.95 -2.75 -10.35
N PRO A 192 12.91 -4.08 -10.09
CA PRO A 192 13.72 -4.68 -9.05
C PRO A 192 15.21 -4.51 -9.38
N THR A 193 15.86 -3.52 -8.77
CA THR A 193 17.32 -3.39 -8.73
C THR A 193 17.93 -4.16 -7.56
N ILE A 194 17.09 -4.72 -6.68
CA ILE A 194 17.51 -5.50 -5.51
C ILE A 194 18.39 -6.67 -5.94
N GLY A 195 19.60 -6.73 -5.39
CA GLY A 195 20.60 -7.75 -5.70
C GLY A 195 21.42 -7.46 -6.95
N ARG A 196 21.30 -6.25 -7.54
CA ARG A 196 22.13 -5.77 -8.65
C ARG A 196 23.09 -4.65 -8.23
N GLU A 197 23.06 -4.25 -6.96
CA GLU A 197 23.94 -3.21 -6.42
C GLU A 197 25.43 -3.57 -6.59
N TRP A 198 25.75 -4.87 -6.61
CA TRP A 198 27.10 -5.37 -6.90
C TRP A 198 27.59 -4.97 -8.30
N MET A 199 26.70 -4.65 -9.23
CA MET A 199 27.08 -4.22 -10.58
C MET A 199 27.62 -2.79 -10.59
N ILE A 200 27.28 -1.95 -9.61
CA ILE A 200 27.78 -0.57 -9.54
C ILE A 200 29.28 -0.62 -9.18
N GLY A 201 30.10 0.02 -10.01
CA GLY A 201 31.56 0.00 -9.91
C GLY A 201 32.24 -1.21 -10.56
N GLU A 202 31.47 -2.21 -11.03
CA GLU A 202 32.03 -3.33 -11.79
C GLU A 202 32.54 -2.87 -13.17
N MET A 203 33.58 -3.56 -13.62
CA MET A 203 34.18 -3.33 -14.93
C MET A 203 33.56 -4.27 -15.96
N GLY A 204 33.28 -3.71 -17.13
CA GLY A 204 32.73 -4.41 -18.27
C GLY A 204 33.46 -4.10 -19.55
N ARG A 205 32.90 -4.62 -20.64
CA ARG A 205 33.35 -4.33 -21.99
C ARG A 205 32.18 -3.97 -22.89
N ALA A 206 32.33 -2.94 -23.71
CA ALA A 206 31.37 -2.60 -24.74
C ALA A 206 31.33 -3.72 -25.80
N VAL A 207 30.15 -4.23 -26.10
CA VAL A 207 29.92 -5.24 -27.15
C VAL A 207 29.50 -4.57 -28.46
N THR A 208 28.88 -3.41 -28.36
CA THR A 208 28.61 -2.48 -29.47
C THR A 208 29.15 -1.12 -29.09
N GLY A 209 29.45 -0.26 -30.07
CA GLY A 209 29.68 1.16 -29.77
C GLY A 209 28.47 1.78 -29.04
N ILE A 210 28.72 2.64 -28.06
CA ILE A 210 27.71 3.21 -27.15
C ILE A 210 27.67 4.73 -27.37
N ASN A 211 26.61 5.23 -28.01
CA ASN A 211 26.39 6.66 -28.25
C ASN A 211 24.92 7.04 -28.53
N PRO A 212 24.14 7.49 -27.52
CA PRO A 212 24.39 7.28 -26.11
C PRO A 212 24.11 5.84 -25.69
N ASP A 213 23.33 5.08 -26.47
CA ASP A 213 22.88 3.73 -26.11
C ASP A 213 23.69 2.64 -26.81
N GLY A 214 23.81 1.49 -26.16
CA GLY A 214 24.48 0.31 -26.71
C GLY A 214 24.35 -0.89 -25.78
N VAL A 215 25.24 -1.87 -25.95
CA VAL A 215 25.26 -3.10 -25.14
C VAL A 215 26.64 -3.28 -24.52
N VAL A 216 26.66 -3.59 -23.23
CA VAL A 216 27.86 -3.94 -22.47
C VAL A 216 27.77 -5.37 -21.96
N GLN A 217 28.93 -6.01 -21.85
CA GLN A 217 29.07 -7.27 -21.14
C GLN A 217 29.65 -7.01 -19.74
N ILE A 218 28.89 -7.38 -18.71
CA ILE A 218 29.33 -7.38 -17.31
C ILE A 218 29.43 -8.84 -16.88
N ARG A 219 30.64 -9.28 -16.54
CA ARG A 219 30.98 -10.70 -16.37
C ARG A 219 30.63 -11.50 -17.63
N GLU A 220 29.57 -12.32 -17.58
CA GLU A 220 29.13 -13.16 -18.69
C GLU A 220 27.77 -12.72 -19.27
N ALA A 221 27.16 -11.68 -18.71
CA ALA A 221 25.82 -11.23 -19.09
C ALA A 221 25.85 -9.97 -19.95
N LEU A 222 25.01 -9.93 -20.98
CA LEU A 222 24.78 -8.76 -21.83
C LEU A 222 23.71 -7.86 -21.21
N TRP A 223 24.02 -6.57 -21.12
CA TRP A 223 23.14 -5.55 -20.57
C TRP A 223 23.02 -4.38 -21.53
N ARG A 224 21.83 -3.78 -21.60
CA ARG A 224 21.68 -2.49 -22.26
C ARG A 224 22.41 -1.46 -21.42
N ALA A 225 23.15 -0.59 -22.08
CA ALA A 225 23.86 0.49 -21.42
C ALA A 225 23.63 1.81 -22.13
N SER A 226 23.73 2.89 -21.36
CA SER A 226 23.75 4.25 -21.87
C SER A 226 24.96 4.99 -21.30
N THR A 227 25.51 5.93 -22.06
CA THR A 227 26.61 6.80 -21.63
C THR A 227 26.27 8.26 -21.93
N ASN A 228 26.99 9.19 -21.30
CA ASN A 228 26.85 10.60 -21.60
C ASN A 228 27.21 10.85 -23.08
N ARG A 229 26.39 11.60 -23.81
CA ARG A 229 26.62 11.95 -25.23
C ARG A 229 27.98 12.60 -25.49
N SER A 230 28.59 13.19 -24.46
CA SER A 230 29.90 13.85 -24.52
C SER A 230 31.08 12.87 -24.40
N THR A 231 30.81 11.61 -24.03
CA THR A 231 31.82 10.55 -23.80
C THR A 231 31.41 9.26 -24.53
N PRO A 232 31.32 9.26 -25.87
CA PRO A 232 31.00 8.05 -26.61
C PRO A 232 32.07 6.98 -26.39
N ILE A 233 31.63 5.72 -26.30
CA ILE A 233 32.50 4.57 -26.02
C ILE A 233 32.54 3.69 -27.27
N GLU A 234 33.72 3.30 -27.74
CA GLU A 234 33.86 2.47 -28.93
C GLU A 234 33.61 1.00 -28.60
N GLU A 235 33.39 0.19 -29.65
CA GLU A 235 33.22 -1.24 -29.47
C GLU A 235 34.49 -1.85 -28.85
N LEU A 236 34.32 -2.80 -27.93
CA LEU A 236 35.38 -3.50 -27.20
C LEU A 236 36.12 -2.69 -26.13
N ASP A 237 35.81 -1.40 -25.95
CA ASP A 237 36.36 -0.57 -24.89
C ASP A 237 35.93 -1.05 -23.50
N ARG A 238 36.78 -0.79 -22.50
CA ARG A 238 36.47 -1.05 -21.09
C ARG A 238 35.61 0.06 -20.51
N VAL A 239 34.58 -0.36 -19.78
CA VAL A 239 33.59 0.52 -19.18
C VAL A 239 33.42 0.23 -17.70
N ARG A 240 33.02 1.24 -16.93
CA ARG A 240 32.63 1.11 -15.53
C ARG A 240 31.15 1.45 -15.39
N VAL A 241 30.42 0.64 -14.63
CA VAL A 241 29.03 0.94 -14.30
C VAL A 241 28.98 2.00 -13.20
N VAL A 242 28.29 3.11 -13.47
CA VAL A 242 28.16 4.26 -12.57
C VAL A 242 26.82 4.22 -11.83
N SER A 243 25.75 3.85 -12.55
CA SER A 243 24.40 3.77 -11.99
C SER A 243 23.57 2.71 -12.72
N ILE A 244 22.43 2.35 -12.13
CA ILE A 244 21.47 1.41 -12.70
C ILE A 244 20.14 2.14 -12.84
N ASP A 245 19.70 2.37 -14.07
CA ASP A 245 18.39 2.93 -14.38
C ASP A 245 17.47 1.83 -14.92
N GLY A 246 16.77 1.17 -14.00
CA GLY A 246 15.86 0.07 -14.31
C GLY A 246 16.54 -1.14 -14.95
N LEU A 247 16.50 -1.21 -16.28
CA LEU A 247 17.10 -2.28 -17.09
C LEU A 247 18.31 -1.81 -17.91
N VAL A 248 18.69 -0.53 -17.79
CA VAL A 248 19.80 0.09 -18.49
C VAL A 248 20.89 0.45 -17.49
N LEU A 249 22.12 0.08 -17.79
CA LEU A 249 23.28 0.47 -16.99
C LEU A 249 23.82 1.81 -17.50
N GLU A 250 23.99 2.77 -16.60
CA GLU A 250 24.75 3.97 -16.94
C GLU A 250 26.23 3.66 -16.80
N VAL A 251 26.99 3.88 -17.88
CA VAL A 251 28.40 3.51 -17.95
C VAL A 251 29.28 4.67 -18.38
N GLU A 252 30.48 4.69 -17.85
CA GLU A 252 31.54 5.62 -18.22
C GLU A 252 32.78 4.87 -18.73
N PRO A 253 33.59 5.47 -19.62
CA PRO A 253 34.85 4.89 -20.06
C PRO A 253 35.84 4.79 -18.89
N GLU A 254 36.64 3.72 -18.85
CA GLU A 254 37.64 3.49 -17.78
C GLU A 254 38.69 4.60 -17.69
N VAL A 255 39.08 5.14 -18.84
CA VAL A 255 40.01 6.26 -18.95
C VAL A 255 39.23 7.46 -19.44
N GLY A 256 39.19 8.53 -18.64
CA GLY A 256 38.34 9.70 -18.84
C GLY A 256 38.35 10.22 -20.27
N ALA A 257 37.32 9.89 -21.04
CA ALA A 257 37.15 10.35 -22.42
C ALA A 257 36.43 11.69 -22.47
N ALA A 258 36.81 12.63 -21.59
CA ALA A 258 36.49 14.03 -21.84
C ALA A 258 37.32 14.47 -23.04
N LYS A 259 36.77 14.28 -24.24
CA LYS A 259 37.33 14.85 -25.46
C LYS A 259 37.17 16.36 -25.33
N ASP A 260 38.22 17.03 -24.86
CA ASP A 260 38.27 18.48 -24.82
C ASP A 260 38.30 18.99 -26.26
N TYR A 261 37.14 19.39 -26.78
CA TYR A 261 37.01 19.95 -28.14
C TYR A 261 37.74 21.29 -28.31
N ARG A 262 38.39 21.81 -27.27
CA ARG A 262 39.16 23.06 -27.33
C ARG A 262 40.55 22.92 -27.91
N ASP A 263 41.09 21.71 -28.06
CA ASP A 263 42.43 21.53 -28.65
C ASP A 263 42.34 21.02 -30.10
N ARG A 264 42.42 21.96 -31.05
CA ARG A 264 42.67 21.68 -32.47
C ARG A 264 44.13 21.96 -32.77
N SER A 265 45.02 21.02 -32.50
CA SER A 265 46.36 21.03 -33.09
C SER A 265 46.43 20.02 -34.26
N PRO A 266 46.83 20.45 -35.47
CA PRO A 266 46.92 19.57 -36.63
C PRO A 266 48.16 18.66 -36.52
N ARG A 267 48.01 17.42 -37.00
CA ARG A 267 49.10 16.43 -37.13
C ARG A 267 50.25 17.01 -37.97
N SER A 268 51.47 16.95 -37.43
CA SER A 268 52.69 17.10 -38.22
C SER A 268 53.03 15.77 -38.89
N ASP A 269 52.90 15.71 -40.21
CA ASP A 269 53.44 14.64 -41.04
C ASP A 269 54.98 14.68 -41.00
N ALA A 270 55.61 13.59 -40.54
CA ALA A 270 57.04 13.39 -40.66
C ALA A 270 57.32 12.43 -41.83
N LYS A 271 57.64 13.00 -43.01
CA LYS A 271 58.29 12.30 -44.12
C LYS A 271 59.56 13.07 -44.47
N GLY A 272 60.66 12.33 -44.60
CA GLY A 272 62.04 12.82 -44.41
C GLY A 272 62.62 13.77 -45.45
N ASP A 273 63.82 14.25 -45.17
CA ASP A 273 64.83 14.55 -46.20
C ASP A 273 66.26 14.48 -45.63
N LYS A 274 67.20 14.16 -46.53
CA LYS A 274 68.62 13.83 -46.37
C LYS A 274 69.55 15.07 -46.43
N GLY A 275 70.75 14.91 -45.85
CA GLY A 275 72.05 15.46 -46.32
C GLY A 275 72.27 16.98 -46.12
N SER A 276 73.36 17.48 -45.54
CA SER A 276 74.77 17.39 -46.00
C SER A 276 75.67 17.94 -44.86
N ALA A 277 76.65 17.21 -44.32
CA ALA A 277 78.09 17.20 -44.64
C ALA A 277 78.82 18.56 -44.54
N GLU A 278 79.84 18.67 -43.66
CA GLU A 278 81.25 19.06 -43.95
C GLU A 278 82.05 19.30 -42.62
N VAL A 279 82.90 18.35 -42.19
CA VAL A 279 84.40 18.32 -42.20
C VAL A 279 85.10 19.09 -41.08
N THR A 280 85.80 18.38 -40.17
CA THR A 280 87.27 18.38 -40.03
C THR A 280 87.72 17.35 -38.97
N ASP A 281 88.67 16.51 -39.35
CA ASP A 281 89.60 15.72 -38.53
C ASP A 281 91.01 16.30 -38.84
N PRO A 282 92.16 15.91 -38.24
CA PRO A 282 92.43 14.91 -37.18
C PRO A 282 93.48 15.37 -36.12
N GLU A 283 93.74 14.57 -35.08
CA GLU A 283 95.14 14.26 -34.68
C GLU A 283 95.26 13.06 -33.73
N SER A 284 96.42 12.43 -33.83
CA SER A 284 96.77 11.05 -33.49
C SER A 284 97.57 10.87 -32.21
N GLY A 285 97.51 9.64 -31.65
CA GLY A 285 98.57 9.02 -30.81
C GLY A 285 98.39 9.25 -29.31
N SER A 286 98.65 8.31 -28.40
CA SER A 286 99.42 7.07 -28.44
C SER A 286 99.25 6.30 -27.13
N VAL A 287 99.09 4.97 -27.21
CA VAL A 287 99.88 3.95 -26.48
C VAL A 287 99.78 3.83 -24.92
N GLN A 288 99.60 2.56 -24.50
CA GLN A 288 100.05 1.86 -23.28
C GLN A 288 99.15 1.77 -22.02
N ASP A 289 98.64 0.53 -21.81
CA ASP A 289 98.60 -0.23 -20.53
C ASP A 289 99.98 -0.22 -19.82
N PRO A 290 100.11 -0.46 -18.48
CA PRO A 290 99.47 -1.54 -17.67
C PRO A 290 99.01 -1.05 -16.26
N ASP A 291 98.46 -1.81 -15.29
CA ASP A 291 98.53 -3.22 -14.84
C ASP A 291 97.15 -3.76 -14.42
#